data_AF-W5VXD2-F1
#
_entry.id   AF-W5VXD2-F1
#
_cell.length_a   1.000
_cell.length_b   1.000
_cell.length_c   1.000
_cell.angle_alpha   90.00
_cell.angle_beta   90.00
_cell.angle_gamma   90.00
#
_symmetry.space_group_name_H-M   'P 1'
#
loop_
_entity.id
_entity.type
_entity.pdbx_description
1 polymer ?
#
loop_
_entity_poly.entity_id
_entity_poly.type
_entity_poly.pdbx_seq_one_letter_code
_entity_poly.pdbx_strand_id
1 'polypeptide(L)'
;IGQAFPYTPVANPRWMNPTLSFGIREELVRKHVESARAKGAQLVVLLSHNGFDVDRKLASRVEGIDVILSGHTHDAVPVAVPVGKTLIVASGSHGKFLSRLDRDVQGGQVKNYRYQLIPVFSDVITPDPEMQALIRELRAPFEAELSRVVGRTEGLLYRRGNFNGTWDDLICQSLLQERDAEIALSPGFRWGATLLPGQNITAEDVYNQTAITYPAAYRVQMTGKQIKDILEDVADNLFNPDPYYQHGGDM
;
A
#
# COMPACT_ATOMS: atom_id res chain seq x y z
N ILE A 1 0.60 19.47 0.26
CA ILE A 1 -0.84 19.12 0.33
C ILE A 1 -0.92 17.64 0.65
N GLY A 2 -1.76 17.23 1.61
CA GLY A 2 -1.96 15.83 1.96
C GLY A 2 -3.24 15.29 1.33
N GLN A 3 -3.19 14.06 0.81
CA GLN A 3 -4.32 13.37 0.21
C GLN A 3 -4.38 11.93 0.75
N ALA A 4 -5.42 11.65 1.54
CA ALA A 4 -5.66 10.32 2.08
C ALA A 4 -6.31 9.39 1.03
N PHE A 5 -6.29 8.09 1.31
CA PHE A 5 -6.86 7.09 0.41
C PHE A 5 -8.37 7.32 0.18
N PRO A 6 -8.81 7.54 -1.07
CA PRO A 6 -10.16 8.01 -1.36
C PRO A 6 -11.26 6.96 -1.10
N TYR A 7 -10.92 5.67 -1.10
CA TYR A 7 -11.88 4.57 -0.93
C TYR A 7 -11.90 4.00 0.50
N THR A 8 -11.34 4.74 1.48
CA THR A 8 -11.28 4.32 2.89
C THR A 8 -12.62 3.78 3.45
N PRO A 9 -13.80 4.39 3.18
CA PRO A 9 -15.08 3.92 3.71
C PRO A 9 -15.61 2.61 3.13
N VAL A 10 -15.12 2.19 1.96
CA VAL A 10 -15.54 0.93 1.31
C VAL A 10 -14.49 -0.16 1.48
N ALA A 11 -13.22 0.21 1.72
CA ALA A 11 -12.14 -0.74 2.01
C ALA A 11 -12.15 -1.27 3.46
N ASN A 12 -12.89 -0.62 4.36
CA ASN A 12 -12.96 -0.97 5.79
C ASN A 12 -14.42 -0.95 6.26
N PRO A 13 -14.75 -1.62 7.39
CA PRO A 13 -16.09 -1.59 7.95
C PRO A 13 -16.62 -0.17 8.17
N ARG A 14 -17.83 0.10 7.65
CA ARG A 14 -18.42 1.45 7.62
C ARG A 14 -18.51 2.12 9.00
N TRP A 15 -18.71 1.34 10.06
CA TRP A 15 -18.81 1.83 11.44
C TRP A 15 -17.54 2.48 11.97
N MET A 16 -16.37 2.24 11.35
CA MET A 16 -15.11 2.89 11.74
C MET A 16 -15.04 4.35 11.30
N ASN A 17 -15.76 4.71 10.24
CA ASN A 17 -15.72 6.05 9.63
C ASN A 17 -17.14 6.57 9.32
N PRO A 18 -18.09 6.53 10.28
CA PRO A 18 -19.52 6.60 9.98
C PRO A 18 -19.98 7.93 9.39
N THR A 19 -19.25 9.01 9.67
CA THR A 19 -19.57 10.39 9.23
C THR A 19 -18.56 10.96 8.24
N LEU A 20 -17.44 10.28 8.03
CA LEU A 20 -16.38 10.77 7.14
C LEU A 20 -16.69 10.42 5.69
N SER A 21 -16.36 11.35 4.80
CA SER A 21 -16.43 11.19 3.35
C SER A 21 -15.04 11.39 2.77
N PHE A 22 -14.60 10.40 2.01
CA PHE A 22 -13.35 10.38 1.27
C PHE A 22 -13.66 10.34 -0.21
N GLY A 23 -12.71 10.77 -1.03
CA GLY A 23 -12.88 10.74 -2.48
C GLY A 23 -11.83 11.57 -3.20
N ILE A 24 -11.73 11.33 -4.50
CA ILE A 24 -10.90 12.12 -5.40
C ILE A 24 -11.68 13.39 -5.72
N ARG A 25 -11.31 14.51 -5.08
CA ARG A 25 -11.99 15.81 -5.23
C ARG A 25 -11.07 16.77 -5.97
N GLU A 26 -10.97 16.63 -7.29
CA GLU A 26 -10.05 17.42 -8.13
C GLU A 26 -10.16 18.92 -7.87
N GLU A 27 -11.39 19.44 -7.78
CA GLU A 27 -11.64 20.86 -7.52
C GLU A 27 -11.12 21.31 -6.15
N LEU A 28 -11.20 20.46 -5.14
CA LEU A 28 -10.65 20.76 -3.82
C LEU A 28 -9.12 20.74 -3.83
N VAL A 29 -8.52 19.77 -4.53
CA VAL A 29 -7.06 19.73 -4.73
C VAL A 29 -6.60 20.99 -5.47
N ARG A 30 -7.27 21.37 -6.55
CA ARG A 30 -7.00 22.60 -7.32
C ARG A 30 -7.04 23.84 -6.44
N LYS A 31 -8.11 24.02 -5.65
CA LYS A 31 -8.22 25.13 -4.69
C LYS A 31 -7.07 25.16 -3.68
N HIS A 32 -6.63 24.01 -3.19
CA HIS A 32 -5.49 23.93 -2.27
C HIS A 32 -4.16 24.27 -2.96
N VAL A 33 -3.96 23.84 -4.21
CA VAL A 33 -2.80 24.21 -5.02
C VAL A 33 -2.77 25.72 -5.24
N GLU A 34 -3.87 26.30 -5.73
CA GLU A 34 -4.01 27.73 -5.97
C GLU A 34 -3.80 28.55 -4.69
N SER A 35 -4.40 28.12 -3.56
CA SER A 35 -4.21 28.77 -2.26
C SER A 35 -2.75 28.73 -1.80
N ALA A 36 -2.06 27.60 -1.99
CA ALA A 36 -0.64 27.49 -1.66
C ALA A 36 0.21 28.45 -2.51
N ARG A 37 -0.05 28.50 -3.82
CA ARG A 37 0.64 29.42 -4.74
C ARG A 37 0.36 30.89 -4.43
N ALA A 38 -0.89 31.26 -4.15
CA ALA A 38 -1.27 32.61 -3.76
C ALA A 38 -0.58 33.07 -2.46
N LYS A 39 -0.26 32.12 -1.56
CA LYS A 39 0.53 32.36 -0.35
C LYS A 39 2.04 32.37 -0.58
N GLY A 40 2.51 32.30 -1.83
CA GLY A 40 3.91 32.39 -2.20
C GLY A 40 4.65 31.06 -2.35
N ALA A 41 3.96 29.91 -2.33
CA ALA A 41 4.63 28.62 -2.53
C ALA A 41 5.29 28.52 -3.91
N GLN A 42 6.61 28.32 -3.93
CA GLN A 42 7.40 28.14 -5.16
C GLN A 42 7.45 26.68 -5.64
N LEU A 43 7.16 25.73 -4.74
CA LEU A 43 7.04 24.30 -5.02
C LEU A 43 5.77 23.77 -4.33
N VAL A 44 4.95 22.99 -5.04
CA VAL A 44 3.77 22.32 -4.49
C VAL A 44 3.96 20.81 -4.61
N VAL A 45 4.05 20.16 -3.45
CA VAL A 45 4.14 18.70 -3.32
C VAL A 45 2.80 18.15 -2.82
N LEU A 46 2.29 17.14 -3.50
CA LEU A 46 1.17 16.32 -3.05
C LEU A 46 1.72 15.04 -2.42
N LEU A 47 1.51 14.88 -1.11
CA LEU A 47 1.74 13.61 -0.42
C LEU A 47 0.45 12.79 -0.52
N SER A 48 0.45 11.80 -1.41
CA SER A 48 -0.76 11.10 -1.84
C SER A 48 -0.77 9.65 -1.39
N HIS A 49 -1.94 9.20 -0.94
CA HIS A 49 -2.26 7.79 -0.73
C HIS A 49 -3.36 7.33 -1.69
N ASN A 50 -3.52 7.96 -2.87
CA ASN A 50 -4.51 7.53 -3.86
C ASN A 50 -4.13 6.21 -4.53
N GLY A 51 -2.84 6.03 -4.85
CA GLY A 51 -2.33 4.97 -5.70
C GLY A 51 -1.73 5.50 -7.00
N PHE A 52 -0.74 4.79 -7.56
CA PHE A 52 0.12 5.30 -8.61
C PHE A 52 -0.62 5.72 -9.88
N ASP A 53 -1.48 4.84 -10.43
CA ASP A 53 -2.23 5.15 -11.65
C ASP A 53 -3.32 6.22 -11.41
N VAL A 54 -3.94 6.24 -10.22
CA VAL A 54 -4.88 7.29 -9.81
C VAL A 54 -4.16 8.64 -9.76
N ASP A 55 -2.97 8.69 -9.16
CA ASP A 55 -2.14 9.89 -9.10
C ASP A 55 -1.66 10.33 -10.48
N ARG A 56 -1.34 9.37 -11.37
CA ARG A 56 -1.03 9.65 -12.78
C ARG A 56 -2.18 10.34 -13.48
N LYS A 57 -3.41 9.86 -13.28
CA LYS A 57 -4.60 10.51 -13.83
C LYS A 57 -4.83 11.89 -13.19
N LEU A 58 -4.72 12.01 -11.87
CA LEU A 58 -4.88 13.29 -11.15
C LEU A 58 -3.89 14.35 -11.63
N ALA A 59 -2.61 13.97 -11.83
CA ALA A 59 -1.57 14.86 -12.32
C ALA A 59 -1.86 15.44 -13.71
N SER A 60 -2.63 14.74 -14.55
CA SER A 60 -3.07 15.24 -15.86
C SER A 60 -4.31 16.13 -15.81
N ARG A 61 -5.00 16.19 -14.66
CA ARG A 61 -6.27 16.92 -14.47
C ARG A 61 -6.14 18.14 -13.57
N VAL A 62 -5.14 18.14 -12.68
CA VAL A 62 -4.89 19.22 -11.72
C VAL A 62 -3.53 19.84 -12.00
N GLU A 63 -3.55 21.03 -12.57
CA GLU A 63 -2.34 21.81 -12.82
C GLU A 63 -1.75 22.41 -11.53
N GLY A 64 -0.47 22.79 -11.59
CA GLY A 64 0.21 23.52 -10.52
C GLY A 64 0.85 22.65 -9.43
N ILE A 65 0.61 21.34 -9.45
CA ILE A 65 1.35 20.34 -8.66
C ILE A 65 2.71 20.10 -9.34
N ASP A 66 3.81 20.18 -8.60
CA ASP A 66 5.14 19.90 -9.17
C ASP A 66 5.59 18.46 -8.92
N VAL A 67 5.22 17.89 -7.77
CA VAL A 67 5.62 16.55 -7.35
C VAL A 67 4.45 15.86 -6.67
N ILE A 68 4.21 14.60 -7.00
CA ILE A 68 3.37 13.67 -6.25
C ILE A 68 4.27 12.59 -5.65
N LEU A 69 4.20 12.44 -4.33
CA LEU A 69 4.76 11.32 -3.58
C LEU A 69 3.63 10.31 -3.41
N SER A 70 3.63 9.26 -4.24
CA SER A 70 2.54 8.30 -4.33
C SER A 70 2.75 7.09 -3.41
N GLY A 71 1.71 6.76 -2.65
CA GLY A 71 1.62 5.58 -1.78
C GLY A 71 0.59 4.56 -2.27
N HIS A 72 -0.01 3.81 -1.33
CA HIS A 72 -1.06 2.80 -1.52
C HIS A 72 -0.67 1.54 -2.30
N THR A 73 -0.16 1.76 -3.51
CA THR A 73 -0.01 0.75 -4.55
C THR A 73 1.27 -0.08 -4.42
N HIS A 74 2.19 0.35 -3.54
CA HIS A 74 3.47 -0.30 -3.24
C HIS A 74 4.43 -0.38 -4.44
N ASP A 75 4.28 0.52 -5.41
CA ASP A 75 5.20 0.62 -6.54
C ASP A 75 6.54 1.19 -6.11
N ALA A 76 7.63 0.55 -6.56
CA ALA A 76 8.99 1.01 -6.35
C ALA A 76 9.54 1.46 -7.71
N VAL A 77 9.53 2.77 -7.95
CA VAL A 77 9.86 3.32 -9.28
C VAL A 77 11.27 3.91 -9.24
N PRO A 78 12.25 3.32 -9.94
CA PRO A 78 13.65 3.75 -9.87
C PRO A 78 13.91 5.08 -10.60
N VAL A 79 12.95 5.54 -11.41
CA VAL A 79 12.98 6.83 -12.11
C VAL A 79 11.70 7.61 -11.79
N ALA A 80 11.82 8.93 -11.58
CA ALA A 80 10.65 9.78 -11.40
C ALA A 80 9.84 9.84 -12.71
N VAL A 81 8.52 9.63 -12.63
CA VAL A 81 7.66 9.54 -13.81
C VAL A 81 7.03 10.90 -14.11
N PRO A 82 7.33 11.54 -15.26
CA PRO A 82 6.71 12.81 -15.62
C PRO A 82 5.28 12.61 -16.16
N VAL A 83 4.35 13.45 -15.69
CA VAL A 83 3.02 13.64 -16.26
C VAL A 83 2.84 15.14 -16.50
N GLY A 84 2.99 15.57 -17.75
CA GLY A 84 3.09 17.00 -18.05
C GLY A 84 4.27 17.63 -17.31
N LYS A 85 4.00 18.56 -16.40
CA LYS A 85 5.02 19.23 -15.56
C LYS A 85 5.20 18.60 -14.18
N THR A 86 4.34 17.65 -13.82
CA THR A 86 4.33 17.00 -12.52
C THR A 86 5.23 15.77 -12.54
N LEU A 87 6.07 15.59 -11.51
CA LEU A 87 6.80 14.34 -11.30
C LEU A 87 6.06 13.44 -10.31
N ILE A 88 6.00 12.15 -10.58
CA ILE A 88 5.45 11.15 -9.66
C ILE A 88 6.58 10.24 -9.20
N VAL A 89 6.65 10.02 -7.89
CA VAL A 89 7.65 9.19 -7.22
C VAL A 89 6.93 8.20 -6.31
N ALA A 90 7.36 6.94 -6.29
CA ALA A 90 6.88 5.95 -5.33
C ALA A 90 8.04 5.07 -4.80
N SER A 91 8.05 4.88 -3.48
CA SER A 91 9.16 4.33 -2.71
C SER A 91 9.02 2.83 -2.38
N GLY A 92 8.09 2.12 -3.01
CA GLY A 92 7.75 0.75 -2.65
C GLY A 92 7.01 0.67 -1.32
N SER A 93 7.37 -0.31 -0.49
CA SER A 93 6.72 -0.60 0.79
C SER A 93 7.69 -1.25 1.79
N HIS A 94 7.24 -1.45 3.03
CA HIS A 94 7.99 -2.14 4.10
C HIS A 94 9.35 -1.52 4.43
N GLY A 95 9.53 -0.22 4.15
CA GLY A 95 10.83 0.45 4.35
C GLY A 95 11.95 -0.05 3.45
N LYS A 96 11.65 -0.85 2.40
CA LYS A 96 12.66 -1.43 1.50
C LYS A 96 13.46 -0.38 0.72
N PHE A 97 12.87 0.78 0.46
CA PHE A 97 13.53 1.88 -0.24
C PHE A 97 13.22 3.23 0.40
N LEU A 98 14.18 4.15 0.26
CA LEU A 98 14.05 5.57 0.54
C LEU A 98 14.20 6.36 -0.77
N SER A 99 13.14 7.05 -1.17
CA SER A 99 13.19 7.98 -2.30
C SER A 99 13.88 9.28 -1.89
N ARG A 100 14.94 9.66 -2.61
CA ARG A 100 15.58 10.97 -2.50
C ARG A 100 15.34 11.77 -3.78
N LEU A 101 14.61 12.88 -3.67
CA LEU A 101 14.35 13.81 -4.76
C LEU A 101 14.93 15.19 -4.41
N ASP A 102 16.08 15.52 -5.01
CA ASP A 102 16.68 16.86 -4.91
C ASP A 102 16.04 17.77 -5.98
N ARG A 103 15.53 18.95 -5.60
CA ARG A 103 14.85 19.90 -6.52
C ARG A 103 15.56 21.26 -6.53
N ASP A 104 15.84 21.78 -7.73
CA ASP A 104 16.36 23.13 -7.92
C ASP A 104 15.20 24.09 -8.22
N VAL A 105 14.86 24.94 -7.24
CA VAL A 105 13.73 25.87 -7.29
C VAL A 105 14.24 27.30 -7.40
N GLN A 106 13.96 27.95 -8.53
CA GLN A 106 14.41 29.31 -8.81
C GLN A 106 13.30 30.11 -9.49
N GLY A 107 13.07 31.33 -9.00
CA GLY A 107 12.10 32.25 -9.60
C GLY A 107 10.67 31.68 -9.66
N GLY A 108 10.27 30.89 -8.66
CA GLY A 108 8.94 30.27 -8.61
C GLY A 108 8.75 29.08 -9.55
N GLN A 109 9.81 28.56 -10.16
CA GLN A 109 9.77 27.39 -11.04
C GLN A 109 10.83 26.37 -10.65
N VAL A 110 10.54 25.10 -10.90
CA VAL A 110 11.55 24.04 -10.80
C VAL A 110 12.35 23.97 -12.10
N LYS A 111 13.66 24.18 -12.01
CA LYS A 111 14.58 24.18 -13.17
C LYS A 111 15.18 22.81 -13.44
N ASN A 112 15.52 22.08 -12.38
CA ASN A 112 16.13 20.76 -12.50
C ASN A 112 15.80 19.87 -11.30
N TYR A 113 16.09 18.58 -11.41
CA TYR A 113 16.00 17.64 -10.31
C TYR A 113 17.00 16.49 -10.45
N ARG A 114 17.31 15.87 -9.31
CA ARG A 114 17.98 14.58 -9.25
C ARG A 114 17.14 13.65 -8.40
N TYR A 115 16.98 12.42 -8.87
CA TYR A 115 16.22 11.40 -8.18
C TYR A 115 17.04 10.13 -7.99
N GLN A 116 16.91 9.52 -6.82
CA GLN A 116 17.45 8.21 -6.51
C GLN A 116 16.48 7.43 -5.63
N LEU A 117 16.26 6.17 -5.98
CA LEU A 117 15.61 5.20 -5.11
C LEU A 117 16.69 4.42 -4.37
N ILE A 118 16.85 4.68 -3.07
CA ILE A 118 17.94 4.14 -2.25
C ILE A 118 17.44 2.88 -1.56
N PRO A 119 17.99 1.68 -1.84
CA PRO A 119 17.61 0.47 -1.12
C PRO A 119 18.09 0.52 0.34
N VAL A 120 17.27 0.02 1.26
CA VAL A 120 17.58 -0.05 2.69
C VAL A 120 17.98 -1.49 3.01
N PHE A 121 19.28 -1.74 3.09
CA PHE A 121 19.87 -3.03 3.47
C PHE A 121 20.28 -2.99 4.94
N SER A 122 19.53 -3.68 5.81
CA SER A 122 19.74 -3.66 7.26
C SER A 122 21.03 -4.35 7.72
N ASP A 123 21.63 -5.18 6.87
CA ASP A 123 22.92 -5.84 7.08
C ASP A 123 24.12 -4.95 6.69
N VAL A 124 23.88 -3.85 5.96
CA VAL A 124 24.92 -2.91 5.51
C VAL A 124 24.81 -1.54 6.20
N ILE A 125 23.60 -1.13 6.57
CA ILE A 125 23.33 0.17 7.21
C ILE A 125 23.35 0.02 8.72
N THR A 126 24.25 0.74 9.39
CA THR A 126 24.31 0.79 10.86
C THR A 126 22.97 1.29 11.43
N PRO A 127 22.27 0.50 12.27
CA PRO A 127 21.03 0.93 12.91
C PRO A 127 21.27 2.14 13.83
N ASP A 128 20.30 3.05 13.85
CA ASP A 128 20.29 4.13 14.83
C ASP A 128 20.12 3.55 16.25
N PRO A 129 21.02 3.85 17.20
CA PRO A 129 21.01 3.22 18.51
C PRO A 129 19.78 3.59 19.36
N GLU A 130 19.26 4.81 19.22
CA GLU A 130 18.08 5.27 19.96
C GLU A 130 16.82 4.56 19.46
N MET A 131 16.64 4.47 18.14
CA MET A 131 15.54 3.73 17.53
C MET A 131 15.62 2.24 17.81
N GLN A 132 16.82 1.64 17.78
CA GLN A 132 17.01 0.23 18.13
C GLN A 132 16.68 -0.04 19.61
N ALA A 133 16.99 0.89 20.51
CA ALA A 133 16.60 0.79 21.91
C ALA A 133 15.07 0.87 22.06
N LEU A 134 14.43 1.85 21.40
CA LEU A 134 12.97 2.01 21.42
C LEU A 134 12.23 0.78 20.87
N ILE A 135 12.68 0.23 19.74
CA ILE A 135 12.07 -0.98 19.15
C ILE A 135 12.18 -2.16 20.12
N ARG A 136 13.35 -2.36 20.75
CA ARG A 136 13.53 -3.44 21.74
C ARG A 136 12.63 -3.25 22.95
N GLU A 137 12.53 -2.03 23.47
CA GLU A 137 11.67 -1.71 24.61
C GLU A 137 10.19 -2.02 24.30
N LEU A 138 9.68 -1.53 23.16
CA LEU A 138 8.29 -1.72 22.77
C LEU A 138 7.94 -3.19 22.47
N ARG A 139 8.91 -3.97 21.99
CA ARG A 139 8.72 -5.38 21.65
C ARG A 139 8.93 -6.33 22.82
N ALA A 140 9.70 -5.94 23.83
CA ALA A 140 10.07 -6.82 24.95
C ALA A 140 8.87 -7.54 25.61
N PRO A 141 7.69 -6.91 25.82
CA PRO A 141 6.53 -7.62 26.39
C PRO A 141 5.93 -8.70 25.50
N PHE A 142 6.19 -8.65 24.18
CA PHE A 142 5.59 -9.52 23.17
C PHE A 142 6.58 -10.50 22.54
N GLU A 143 7.86 -10.39 22.85
CA GLU A 143 8.95 -11.12 22.18
C GLU A 143 8.72 -12.64 22.20
N ALA A 144 8.26 -13.21 23.32
CA ALA A 144 7.98 -14.63 23.43
C ALA A 144 6.88 -15.11 22.46
N GLU A 145 5.86 -14.29 22.25
CA GLU A 145 4.79 -14.60 21.30
C GLU A 145 5.25 -14.36 19.86
N LEU A 146 5.84 -13.20 19.57
CA LEU A 146 6.31 -12.84 18.23
C LEU A 146 7.33 -13.85 17.68
N SER A 147 8.25 -14.33 18.53
CA SER A 147 9.29 -15.32 18.17
C SER A 147 8.81 -16.77 18.14
N ARG A 148 7.56 -17.05 18.57
CA ARG A 148 7.04 -18.42 18.65
C ARG A 148 6.95 -19.04 17.26
N VAL A 149 7.74 -20.08 17.03
CA VAL A 149 7.72 -20.85 15.78
C VAL A 149 6.44 -21.68 15.70
N VAL A 150 5.68 -21.49 14.63
CA VAL A 150 4.42 -22.21 14.33
C VAL A 150 4.55 -23.17 13.17
N GLY A 151 5.64 -23.09 12.41
CA GLY A 151 5.91 -24.00 11.31
C GLY A 151 7.25 -23.72 10.65
N ARG A 152 7.49 -24.39 9.52
CA ARG A 152 8.66 -24.15 8.67
C ARG A 152 8.22 -24.29 7.22
N THR A 153 8.62 -23.36 6.37
CA THR A 153 8.31 -23.44 4.95
C THR A 153 9.40 -24.20 4.19
N GLU A 154 9.02 -25.06 3.25
CA GLU A 154 9.93 -25.67 2.28
C GLU A 154 10.02 -24.87 0.98
N GLY A 155 9.01 -24.03 0.71
CA GLY A 155 8.91 -23.19 -0.49
C GLY A 155 9.00 -21.70 -0.18
N LEU A 156 9.01 -20.90 -1.25
CA LEU A 156 8.90 -19.44 -1.13
C LEU A 156 7.46 -19.08 -0.75
N LEU A 157 7.27 -18.37 0.37
CA LEU A 157 5.98 -17.78 0.75
C LEU A 157 6.00 -16.29 0.43
N TYR A 158 5.15 -15.84 -0.48
CA TYR A 158 5.01 -14.43 -0.83
C TYR A 158 3.53 -14.03 -0.90
N ARG A 159 3.26 -12.75 -0.64
CA ARG A 159 1.92 -12.17 -0.65
C ARG A 159 1.54 -11.58 -2.01
N ARG A 160 2.36 -10.62 -2.48
CA ARG A 160 2.01 -9.77 -3.62
C ARG A 160 1.97 -10.55 -4.94
N GLY A 161 0.87 -10.43 -5.67
CA GLY A 161 0.67 -11.02 -6.99
C GLY A 161 -0.75 -10.76 -7.46
N ASN A 162 -0.95 -10.34 -8.72
CA ASN A 162 -2.27 -9.88 -9.19
C ASN A 162 -3.41 -10.90 -9.06
N PHE A 163 -3.11 -12.19 -9.02
CA PHE A 163 -4.09 -13.27 -8.95
C PHE A 163 -3.86 -14.27 -7.81
N ASN A 164 -2.63 -14.34 -7.30
CA ASN A 164 -2.29 -15.28 -6.23
C ASN A 164 -0.94 -14.95 -5.57
N GLY A 165 -0.81 -15.34 -4.31
CA GLY A 165 0.42 -15.44 -3.54
C GLY A 165 0.45 -16.74 -2.73
N THR A 166 1.62 -17.36 -2.59
CA THR A 166 1.75 -18.64 -1.87
C THR A 166 1.47 -18.53 -0.37
N TRP A 167 1.52 -17.32 0.20
CA TRP A 167 0.98 -17.07 1.55
C TRP A 167 -0.53 -17.20 1.60
N ASP A 168 -1.25 -16.71 0.58
CA ASP A 168 -2.70 -16.81 0.50
C ASP A 168 -3.15 -18.26 0.26
N ASP A 169 -2.42 -19.02 -0.55
CA ASP A 169 -2.64 -20.46 -0.69
C ASP A 169 -2.60 -21.16 0.68
N LEU A 170 -1.57 -20.88 1.50
CA LEU A 170 -1.42 -21.46 2.83
C LEU A 170 -2.59 -21.07 3.76
N ILE A 171 -3.00 -19.80 3.75
CA ILE A 171 -4.12 -19.30 4.56
C ILE A 171 -5.43 -19.98 4.13
N CYS A 172 -5.72 -20.00 2.83
CA CYS A 172 -6.92 -20.62 2.28
C CYS A 172 -6.97 -22.12 2.57
N GLN A 173 -5.86 -22.84 2.40
CA GLN A 173 -5.77 -24.27 2.74
C GLN A 173 -6.02 -24.52 4.23
N SER A 174 -5.45 -23.68 5.11
CA SER A 174 -5.68 -23.79 6.55
C SER A 174 -7.16 -23.56 6.91
N LEU A 175 -7.82 -22.60 6.27
CA LEU A 175 -9.25 -22.35 6.45
C LEU A 175 -10.09 -23.55 6.00
N LEU A 176 -9.77 -24.15 4.85
CA LEU A 176 -10.48 -25.34 4.34
C LEU A 176 -10.25 -26.59 5.19
N GLN A 177 -9.09 -26.73 5.83
CA GLN A 177 -8.81 -27.85 6.73
C GLN A 177 -9.56 -27.72 8.06
N GLU A 178 -9.64 -26.51 8.61
CA GLU A 178 -10.23 -26.25 9.93
C GLU A 178 -11.74 -26.00 9.88
N ARG A 179 -12.30 -25.72 8.69
CA ARG A 179 -13.70 -25.36 8.51
C ARG A 179 -14.32 -26.20 7.41
N ASP A 180 -15.55 -26.65 7.68
CA ASP A 180 -16.41 -27.30 6.69
C ASP A 180 -16.83 -26.32 5.58
N ALA A 181 -15.97 -26.17 4.56
CA ALA A 181 -16.15 -25.27 3.43
C ALA A 181 -15.52 -25.87 2.16
N GLU A 182 -16.05 -25.50 0.99
CA GLU A 182 -15.58 -25.98 -0.32
C GLU A 182 -14.66 -24.96 -1.02
N ILE A 183 -14.79 -23.67 -0.66
CA ILE A 183 -14.04 -22.56 -1.23
C ILE A 183 -13.61 -21.64 -0.08
N ALA A 184 -12.36 -21.19 -0.11
CA ALA A 184 -11.84 -20.13 0.76
C ALA A 184 -11.38 -18.95 -0.08
N LEU A 185 -11.68 -17.74 0.41
CA LEU A 185 -11.26 -16.49 -0.20
C LEU A 185 -10.37 -15.74 0.79
N SER A 186 -9.21 -15.30 0.33
CA SER A 186 -8.32 -14.43 1.08
C SER A 186 -8.32 -13.04 0.46
N PRO A 187 -8.29 -11.95 1.24
CA PRO A 187 -8.22 -10.61 0.69
C PRO A 187 -6.87 -10.37 0.01
N GLY A 188 -6.85 -9.89 -1.23
CA GLY A 188 -5.63 -9.54 -1.97
C GLY A 188 -4.93 -8.27 -1.45
N PHE A 189 -4.45 -8.30 -0.21
CA PHE A 189 -3.66 -7.24 0.39
C PHE A 189 -2.24 -7.19 -0.19
N ARG A 190 -1.72 -5.97 -0.38
CA ARG A 190 -0.35 -5.74 -0.88
C ARG A 190 0.73 -5.67 0.21
N TRP A 191 0.34 -5.70 1.48
CA TRP A 191 1.24 -5.75 2.64
C TRP A 191 1.42 -7.20 3.10
N GLY A 192 2.61 -7.53 3.59
CA GLY A 192 3.01 -8.89 3.92
C GLY A 192 4.45 -9.16 3.49
N ALA A 193 5.24 -9.74 4.40
CA ALA A 193 6.62 -10.12 4.18
C ALA A 193 6.73 -11.46 3.43
N THR A 194 7.90 -11.68 2.83
CA THR A 194 8.23 -12.93 2.14
C THR A 194 9.07 -13.81 3.05
N LEU A 195 8.77 -15.12 3.08
CA LEU A 195 9.64 -16.12 3.70
C LEU A 195 10.30 -16.99 2.63
N LEU A 196 11.60 -17.20 2.80
CA LEU A 196 12.43 -18.03 1.95
C LEU A 196 12.29 -19.52 2.32
N PRO A 197 12.53 -20.44 1.36
CA PRO A 197 12.65 -21.86 1.64
C PRO A 197 13.55 -22.16 2.84
N GLY A 198 13.05 -23.00 3.74
CA GLY A 198 13.75 -23.45 4.94
C GLY A 198 13.68 -22.50 6.14
N GLN A 199 13.07 -21.31 6.02
CA GLN A 199 12.84 -20.43 7.16
C GLN A 199 11.72 -20.95 8.07
N ASN A 200 11.85 -20.68 9.37
CA ASN A 200 10.76 -20.86 10.31
C ASN A 200 9.65 -19.86 9.99
N ILE A 201 8.41 -20.31 10.17
CA ILE A 201 7.23 -19.45 10.21
C ILE A 201 6.99 -19.13 11.69
N THR A 202 7.00 -17.85 12.05
CA THR A 202 6.75 -17.37 13.40
C THR A 202 5.32 -16.83 13.54
N ALA A 203 4.85 -16.62 14.78
CA ALA A 203 3.58 -15.94 15.00
C ALA A 203 3.61 -14.49 14.46
N GLU A 204 4.77 -13.82 14.53
CA GLU A 204 4.96 -12.51 13.91
C GLU A 204 4.73 -12.55 12.39
N ASP A 205 5.21 -13.58 11.70
CA ASP A 205 4.97 -13.73 10.27
C ASP A 205 3.49 -13.89 9.97
N VAL A 206 2.75 -14.66 10.78
CA VAL A 206 1.30 -14.81 10.65
C VAL A 206 0.59 -13.47 10.87
N TYR A 207 0.96 -12.71 11.91
CA TYR A 207 0.43 -11.36 12.12
C TYR A 207 0.77 -10.44 10.96
N ASN A 208 1.98 -10.54 10.40
CA ASN A 208 2.41 -9.74 9.26
C ASN A 208 1.56 -9.99 8.01
N GLN A 209 0.91 -11.15 7.88
CA GLN A 209 -0.03 -11.44 6.78
C GLN A 209 -1.51 -11.14 7.12
N THR A 210 -1.87 -11.04 8.41
CA THR A 210 -3.29 -11.07 8.85
C THR A 210 -3.69 -9.97 9.85
N ALA A 211 -2.82 -9.03 10.18
CA ALA A 211 -3.03 -7.96 11.17
C ALA A 211 -4.01 -6.85 10.72
N ILE A 212 -5.25 -7.21 10.46
CA ILE A 212 -6.38 -6.28 10.41
C ILE A 212 -7.08 -6.22 11.77
N THR A 213 -7.70 -5.08 12.10
CA THR A 213 -8.41 -4.89 13.39
C THR A 213 -9.78 -5.59 13.44
N TYR A 214 -10.17 -6.25 12.35
CA TYR A 214 -11.38 -7.05 12.21
C TYR A 214 -11.04 -8.45 11.64
N PRO A 215 -10.17 -9.24 12.31
CA PRO A 215 -9.53 -10.43 11.73
C PRO A 215 -10.41 -11.69 11.73
N ALA A 216 -11.71 -11.57 12.00
CA ALA A 216 -12.60 -12.72 12.09
C ALA A 216 -12.77 -13.39 10.72
N ALA A 217 -12.55 -14.71 10.67
CA ALA A 217 -12.89 -15.53 9.51
C ALA A 217 -14.37 -15.92 9.55
N TYR A 218 -15.10 -15.66 8.46
CA TYR A 218 -16.52 -15.94 8.35
C TYR A 218 -16.77 -17.11 7.40
N ARG A 219 -17.71 -17.98 7.79
CA ARG A 219 -18.21 -19.06 6.94
C ARG A 219 -19.64 -18.75 6.55
N VAL A 220 -19.90 -18.63 5.25
CA VAL A 220 -21.21 -18.29 4.71
C VAL A 220 -21.52 -19.19 3.51
N GLN A 221 -22.80 -19.53 3.33
CA GLN A 221 -23.24 -20.19 2.10
C GLN A 221 -23.39 -19.17 0.99
N MET A 222 -22.89 -19.49 -0.19
CA MET A 222 -22.99 -18.66 -1.39
C MET A 222 -23.46 -19.52 -2.56
N THR A 223 -24.35 -18.96 -3.38
CA THR A 223 -24.70 -19.53 -4.68
C THR A 223 -23.53 -19.36 -5.64
N GLY A 224 -23.42 -20.24 -6.65
CA GLY A 224 -22.42 -20.09 -7.71
C GLY A 224 -22.50 -18.73 -8.43
N LYS A 225 -23.71 -18.15 -8.52
CA LYS A 225 -23.89 -16.79 -9.05
C LYS A 225 -23.21 -15.75 -8.16
N GLN A 226 -23.38 -15.81 -6.84
CA GLN A 226 -22.73 -14.85 -5.93
C GLN A 226 -21.20 -14.92 -6.01
N ILE A 227 -20.64 -16.13 -6.09
CA ILE A 227 -19.19 -16.30 -6.27
C ILE A 227 -18.74 -15.66 -7.59
N LYS A 228 -19.44 -15.94 -8.70
CA LYS A 228 -19.15 -15.31 -9.99
C LYS A 228 -19.23 -13.80 -9.92
N ASP A 229 -20.30 -13.25 -9.35
CA ASP A 229 -20.51 -11.81 -9.26
C ASP A 229 -19.37 -11.13 -8.47
N ILE A 230 -18.91 -11.73 -7.37
CA ILE A 230 -17.79 -11.21 -6.57
C ILE A 230 -16.50 -11.17 -7.39
N LEU A 231 -16.17 -12.26 -8.09
CA LEU A 231 -14.94 -12.33 -8.89
C LEU A 231 -14.95 -11.33 -10.06
N GLU A 232 -16.11 -11.15 -10.70
CA GLU A 232 -16.28 -10.16 -11.78
C GLU A 232 -16.18 -8.74 -11.25
N ASP A 233 -16.78 -8.42 -10.09
CA ASP A 233 -16.69 -7.09 -9.47
C ASP A 233 -15.24 -6.73 -9.09
N VAL A 234 -14.47 -7.70 -8.57
CA VAL A 234 -13.04 -7.53 -8.29
C VAL A 234 -12.25 -7.33 -9.59
N ALA A 235 -12.54 -8.09 -10.65
CA ALA A 235 -11.87 -7.95 -11.94
C ALA A 235 -12.18 -6.61 -12.62
N ASP A 236 -13.44 -6.17 -12.60
CA ASP A 236 -13.88 -4.88 -13.14
C ASP A 236 -13.22 -3.70 -12.41
N ASN A 237 -12.90 -3.86 -11.13
CA ASN A 237 -12.14 -2.89 -10.36
C ASN A 237 -10.65 -2.88 -10.73
N LEU A 238 -10.00 -4.04 -10.65
CA LEU A 238 -8.55 -4.17 -10.79
C LEU A 238 -8.07 -3.86 -12.21
N PHE A 239 -8.85 -4.27 -13.21
CA PHE A 239 -8.53 -4.11 -14.63
C PHE A 239 -9.30 -2.96 -15.28
N ASN A 240 -9.91 -2.08 -14.49
CA ASN A 240 -10.64 -0.94 -15.03
C ASN A 240 -9.72 -0.08 -15.91
N PRO A 241 -10.11 0.26 -17.15
CA PRO A 241 -9.29 1.10 -18.02
C PRO A 241 -9.16 2.54 -17.51
N ASP A 242 -10.08 2.98 -16.65
CA ASP A 242 -10.01 4.28 -16.00
C ASP A 242 -9.42 4.14 -14.58
N PRO A 243 -8.21 4.69 -14.32
CA PRO A 243 -7.59 4.65 -13.01
C PRO A 243 -8.43 5.17 -11.84
N TYR A 244 -9.38 6.09 -12.05
CA TYR A 244 -10.23 6.57 -10.95
C TYR A 244 -11.28 5.56 -10.47
N TYR A 245 -11.43 4.43 -11.14
CA TYR A 245 -12.23 3.32 -10.64
C TYR A 245 -11.37 2.19 -10.07
N GLN A 246 -10.04 2.29 -10.17
CA GLN A 246 -9.14 1.33 -9.54
C GLN A 246 -8.99 1.67 -8.05
N HIS A 247 -9.50 0.80 -7.18
CA HIS A 247 -9.38 1.01 -5.74
C HIS A 247 -8.01 0.55 -5.21
N GLY A 248 -7.29 -0.27 -5.97
CA GLY A 248 -6.04 -0.90 -5.55
C GLY A 248 -6.28 -2.19 -4.75
N GLY A 249 -5.20 -2.91 -4.47
CA GLY A 249 -5.25 -4.31 -4.03
C GLY A 249 -4.90 -5.27 -5.17
N ASP A 250 -4.79 -6.54 -4.83
CA ASP A 250 -4.62 -7.66 -5.76
C ASP A 250 -5.90 -8.53 -5.68
N MET A 251 -6.06 -9.51 -6.57
CA MET A 251 -7.19 -10.46 -6.52
C MET A 251 -6.93 -11.59 -5.52
#